data_AF-A0A954G927-F1
#
_entry.id   AF-A0A954G927-F1
#
_cell.length_a   1.000
_cell.length_b   1.000
_cell.length_c   1.000
_cell.angle_alpha   90.00
_cell.angle_beta   90.00
_cell.angle_gamma   90.00
#
_symmetry.space_group_name_H-M   'P 1'
#
loop_
_entity.id
_entity.type
_entity.pdbx_description
1 polymer ?
#
loop_
_entity_poly.entity_id
_entity_poly.type
_entity_poly.pdbx_seq_one_letter_code
_entity_poly.pdbx_strand_id
1 'polypeptide(L)'
;MNRPPHTAAALPDPTTTMTEGWHCLHLYYRVDQGALNQIDQATRAEGRKQLAAILDADAEDAPIRMQTSIVSGHKADLQVLVM
;
A
#
# COMPACT_ATOMS: atom_id res chain seq x y z
N MET A 1 -5.79 -45.33 -27.54
CA MET A 1 -6.62 -44.24 -26.96
C MET A 1 -6.15 -42.94 -27.60
N ASN A 2 -6.96 -42.35 -28.47
CA ASN A 2 -6.58 -41.22 -29.33
C ASN A 2 -6.70 -39.92 -28.53
N ARG A 3 -5.59 -39.25 -28.20
CA ARG A 3 -5.63 -37.94 -27.53
C ARG A 3 -6.08 -36.89 -28.55
N PRO A 4 -7.10 -36.06 -28.26
CA PRO A 4 -7.49 -34.98 -29.16
C PRO A 4 -6.30 -34.03 -29.40
N PRO A 5 -6.11 -33.53 -30.63
CA PRO A 5 -5.06 -32.56 -30.91
C PRO A 5 -5.33 -31.28 -30.10
N HIS A 6 -4.41 -30.93 -29.20
CA HIS A 6 -4.39 -29.62 -28.57
C HIS A 6 -3.72 -28.64 -29.54
N THR A 7 -4.53 -27.86 -30.26
CA THR A 7 -4.02 -26.68 -30.95
C THR A 7 -3.75 -25.60 -29.89
N ALA A 8 -2.49 -25.18 -29.77
CA ALA A 8 -2.15 -24.07 -28.88
C ALA A 8 -2.87 -22.80 -29.36
N ALA A 9 -3.45 -22.04 -28.42
CA ALA A 9 -4.01 -20.73 -28.74
C ALA A 9 -2.91 -19.81 -29.26
N ALA A 10 -3.19 -19.05 -30.31
CA ALA A 10 -2.28 -18.01 -30.80
C ALA A 10 -2.29 -16.86 -29.80
N LEU A 11 -1.22 -16.75 -29.00
CA LEU A 11 -0.99 -15.62 -28.10
C LEU A 11 -0.16 -14.54 -28.83
N PRO A 12 -0.24 -13.28 -28.40
CA PRO A 12 0.66 -12.23 -28.89
C PRO A 12 2.13 -12.58 -28.64
N ASP A 13 3.02 -11.96 -29.41
CA ASP A 13 4.47 -12.10 -29.19
C ASP A 13 4.85 -11.61 -27.78
N PRO A 14 5.77 -12.32 -27.09
CA PRO A 14 6.27 -11.88 -25.79
C PRO A 14 6.88 -10.48 -25.88
N THR A 15 6.56 -9.61 -24.90
CA THR A 15 7.09 -8.25 -24.81
C THR A 15 7.46 -7.89 -23.39
N THR A 16 8.43 -6.98 -23.23
CA THR A 16 8.81 -6.36 -21.95
C THR A 16 8.13 -4.99 -21.73
N THR A 17 7.33 -4.54 -22.71
CA THR A 17 6.64 -3.25 -22.64
C THR A 17 5.22 -3.44 -22.12
N MET A 18 4.91 -2.84 -20.97
CA MET A 18 3.55 -2.84 -20.43
C MET A 18 2.73 -1.72 -21.06
N THR A 19 1.51 -2.02 -21.51
CA THR A 19 0.55 -1.03 -22.07
C THR A 19 -0.49 -0.58 -21.05
N GLU A 20 -0.60 -1.28 -19.93
CA GLU A 20 -1.55 -1.03 -18.85
C GLU A 20 -0.93 -1.38 -17.50
N GLY A 21 -1.43 -0.76 -16.43
CA GLY A 21 -0.92 -0.96 -15.08
C GLY A 21 -1.39 0.14 -14.13
N TRP A 22 -1.12 -0.05 -12.85
CA TRP A 22 -1.44 0.91 -11.80
C TRP A 22 -0.17 1.61 -11.35
N HIS A 23 -0.25 2.93 -11.13
CA HIS A 23 0.83 3.64 -10.48
C HIS A 23 0.86 3.24 -9.01
N CYS A 24 2.04 2.83 -8.53
CA CYS A 24 2.24 2.49 -7.13
C CYS A 24 3.03 3.62 -6.45
N LEU A 25 2.45 4.24 -5.43
CA LEU A 25 3.16 5.17 -4.55
C LEU A 25 3.52 4.46 -3.25
N HIS A 26 4.82 4.40 -2.94
CA HIS A 26 5.33 3.83 -1.69
C HIS A 26 5.85 4.95 -0.79
N LEU A 27 5.16 5.19 0.32
CA LEU A 27 5.56 6.16 1.34
C LEU A 27 6.08 5.42 2.57
N TYR A 28 7.19 5.90 3.11
CA TYR A 28 7.79 5.38 4.33
C TYR A 28 8.00 6.52 5.31
N TYR A 29 7.46 6.35 6.51
CA TYR A 29 7.56 7.33 7.59
C TYR A 29 8.38 6.75 8.73
N ARG A 30 9.20 7.62 9.34
CA ARG A 30 9.86 7.36 10.61
C ARG A 30 9.26 8.28 11.65
N VAL A 31 8.86 7.70 12.78
CA VAL A 31 8.29 8.41 13.92
C VAL A 31 9.44 8.95 14.77
N ASP A 32 9.47 10.27 14.94
CA ASP A 32 10.33 10.88 15.95
C ASP A 32 9.73 10.60 17.34
N GLN A 33 10.26 9.57 18.01
CA GLN A 33 9.83 9.17 19.34
C GLN A 33 10.10 10.27 20.39
N GLY A 34 11.15 11.06 20.22
CA GLY A 34 11.48 12.16 21.12
C GLY A 34 10.39 13.22 21.08
N ALA A 35 10.03 13.68 19.87
CA ALA A 35 8.95 14.63 19.67
C ALA A 35 7.59 14.06 20.12
N LEU A 36 7.29 12.80 19.76
CA LEU A 36 6.02 12.14 20.10
C LEU A 36 5.81 12.02 21.61
N ASN A 37 6.88 11.83 22.38
CA ASN A 37 6.81 11.71 23.83
C ASN A 37 6.64 13.07 24.56
N GLN A 38 6.81 14.19 23.86
CA GLN A 38 6.50 15.52 24.39
C GLN A 38 5.02 15.91 24.21
N ILE A 39 4.26 15.14 23.42
CA ILE A 39 2.83 15.38 23.21
C ILE A 39 2.04 14.76 24.36
N ASP A 40 1.12 15.52 24.95
CA ASP A 40 0.27 15.03 26.04
C ASP A 40 -0.66 13.89 25.58
N GLN A 41 -1.15 13.12 26.56
CA GLN A 41 -1.92 11.91 26.26
C GLN A 41 -3.25 12.18 25.56
N ALA A 42 -3.93 13.29 25.86
CA ALA A 42 -5.22 13.60 25.25
C ALA A 42 -5.01 13.96 23.77
N THR A 43 -4.03 14.82 23.49
CA THR A 43 -3.65 15.20 22.12
C THR A 43 -3.15 14.00 21.33
N ARG A 44 -2.31 13.13 21.92
CA ARG A 44 -1.83 11.91 21.26
C ARG A 44 -2.96 10.92 21.00
N ALA A 45 -3.95 10.81 21.89
CA ALA A 45 -5.11 9.95 21.69
C ALA A 45 -5.99 10.45 20.53
N GLU A 46 -6.20 11.75 20.44
CA GLU A 46 -6.97 12.35 19.35
C GLU A 46 -6.23 12.24 18.01
N GLY A 47 -4.94 12.55 17.98
CA GLY A 47 -4.11 12.41 16.77
C GLY A 47 -4.10 10.98 16.20
N ARG A 48 -4.14 9.95 17.06
CA ARG A 48 -4.27 8.55 16.59
C ARG A 48 -5.59 8.30 15.87
N LYS A 49 -6.70 8.86 16.35
CA LYS A 49 -8.01 8.71 15.70
C LYS A 49 -8.03 9.42 14.35
N GLN A 50 -7.47 10.63 14.29
CA GLN A 50 -7.36 11.40 13.06
C GLN A 50 -6.49 10.68 12.02
N LEU A 51 -5.34 10.16 12.42
CA LEU A 51 -4.47 9.38 11.53
C LEU A 51 -5.17 8.10 11.04
N ALA A 52 -5.89 7.39 11.91
CA ALA A 52 -6.64 6.20 11.53
C ALA A 52 -7.76 6.53 10.52
N ALA A 53 -8.46 7.64 10.69
CA ALA A 53 -9.49 8.10 9.75
C ALA A 53 -8.90 8.47 8.38
N ILE A 54 -7.73 9.13 8.34
CA ILE A 54 -7.02 9.45 7.08
C ILE A 54 -6.58 8.18 6.35
N LEU A 55 -6.22 7.13 7.10
CA LEU A 55 -5.73 5.86 6.58
C LEU A 55 -6.82 4.79 6.47
N ASP A 56 -8.10 5.19 6.51
CA ASP A 56 -9.22 4.29 6.28
C ASP A 56 -9.35 3.98 4.79
N ALA A 57 -9.13 2.71 4.43
CA ALA A 57 -9.21 2.26 3.04
C ALA A 57 -10.65 2.16 2.52
N ASP A 58 -11.65 2.20 3.42
CA ASP A 58 -13.07 2.14 3.08
C ASP A 58 -13.73 3.54 3.06
N ALA A 59 -12.95 4.62 3.26
CA ALA A 59 -13.46 5.99 3.19
C ALA A 59 -13.92 6.35 1.76
N GLU A 60 -14.90 7.25 1.66
CA GLU A 60 -15.52 7.63 0.38
C GLU A 60 -14.51 8.22 -0.63
N ASP A 61 -13.51 8.94 -0.13
CA ASP A 61 -12.43 9.57 -0.89
C ASP A 61 -11.11 8.78 -0.85
N ALA A 62 -11.13 7.53 -0.37
CA ALA A 62 -9.95 6.69 -0.33
C ALA A 62 -9.44 6.33 -1.73
N PRO A 63 -8.12 6.13 -1.89
CA PRO A 63 -7.58 5.52 -3.10
C PRO A 63 -8.18 4.14 -3.34
N ILE A 64 -8.21 3.71 -4.60
CA ILE A 64 -8.86 2.44 -4.98
C ILE A 64 -8.19 1.25 -4.27
N ARG A 65 -6.88 1.33 -4.00
CA ARG A 65 -6.21 0.42 -3.08
C ARG A 65 -5.25 1.19 -2.18
N MET A 66 -5.44 1.00 -0.88
CA MET A 66 -4.51 1.45 0.14
C MET A 66 -4.11 0.28 1.05
N GLN A 67 -2.83 0.17 1.34
CA GLN A 67 -2.31 -0.77 2.32
C GLN A 67 -1.38 -0.03 3.29
N THR A 68 -1.64 -0.17 4.58
CA THR A 68 -0.76 0.31 5.65
C THR A 68 -0.04 -0.86 6.31
N SER A 69 1.25 -0.71 6.61
CA SER A 69 2.00 -1.72 7.36
C SER A 69 2.97 -1.10 8.36
N ILE A 70 3.23 -1.83 9.45
CA ILE A 70 4.31 -1.50 10.38
C ILE A 70 5.59 -2.10 9.82
N VAL A 71 6.64 -1.28 9.71
CA VAL A 71 7.93 -1.71 9.18
C VAL A 71 8.87 -2.03 10.34
N SER A 72 9.45 -3.24 10.32
CA SER A 72 10.47 -3.62 11.30
C SER A 72 11.85 -3.08 10.91
N GLY A 73 12.62 -2.60 11.89
CA GLY A 73 14.00 -2.15 11.71
C GLY A 73 14.15 -0.64 11.72
N HIS A 74 15.32 -0.13 11.31
CA HIS A 74 15.69 1.28 11.51
C HIS A 74 15.34 2.21 10.33
N LYS A 75 14.81 1.67 9.23
CA LYS A 75 14.59 2.44 8.00
C LYS A 75 13.26 3.19 7.98
N ALA A 76 12.23 2.65 8.63
CA ALA A 76 10.90 3.24 8.73
C ALA A 76 10.13 2.53 9.86
N ASP A 77 9.05 3.16 10.31
CA ASP A 77 8.11 2.61 11.28
C ASP A 77 6.74 2.31 10.64
N LEU A 78 6.31 3.14 9.68
CA LEU A 78 5.05 3.02 8.96
C LEU A 78 5.30 3.07 7.46
N GLN A 79 4.62 2.20 6.72
CA GLN A 79 4.54 2.25 5.26
C GLN A 79 3.09 2.42 4.81
N VAL A 80 2.91 3.22 3.77
CA VAL A 80 1.64 3.37 3.04
C VAL A 80 1.91 3.06 1.58
N LEU A 81 1.22 2.06 1.04
CA LEU A 81 1.14 1.78 -0.39
C LEU A 81 -0.20 2.29 -0.91
N VAL A 82 -0.15 3.08 -1.96
CA VAL A 82 -1.33 3.62 -2.64
C VAL A 82 -1.30 3.23 -4.10
N MET A 83 -2.43 2.73 -4.62
CA MET A 83 -2.69 2.46 -6.03
C MET A 83 -4.07 2.96 -6.40
#